data_AF-A0A7V8YL98-F1
#
_entry.id   AF-A0A7V8YL98-F1
#
_cell.length_a   1.000
_cell.length_b   1.000
_cell.length_c   1.000
_cell.angle_alpha   90.00
_cell.angle_beta   90.00
_cell.angle_gamma   90.00
#
_symmetry.space_group_name_H-M   'P 1'
#
loop_
_entity.id
_entity.type
_entity.pdbx_description
1 polymer ?
#
loop_
_entity_poly.entity_id
_entity_poly.type
_entity_poly.pdbx_seq_one_letter_code
_entity_poly.pdbx_strand_id
1 'polypeptide(L)'
;MASMTALALVGVSGGVALAEPPPVAQIDQLTGQSTSVALDSGFVSALGSLGVAPSPTGKATVKDGVASFPITGGNVKVFKPGDVDPYVQGKIMHQGSGLKLTKGATAVTLDNFVVDPGKPATLSGRVEAGGSVVAASTVLFDLDGSTLQPVTTQADAGTATLTGTTVKLSDGAAKALNGAFKTDALKGGTTIGIATIVVNLPGQPKSGQAAPGQAAPGEAGPMPEGGVSTGGGSTSGIGSTGPLTGGAALLLVAAGIGFAVRRRTADAAKR
;
A
#
# COMPACT_ATOMS: atom_id res chain seq x y z
N MET A 1 -54.80 5.49 -55.46
CA MET A 1 -54.08 4.20 -55.40
C MET A 1 -52.69 4.39 -55.96
N ALA A 2 -51.66 4.35 -55.11
CA ALA A 2 -50.28 4.05 -55.45
C ALA A 2 -49.51 4.00 -54.12
N SER A 3 -49.30 2.77 -53.65
CA SER A 3 -48.64 2.46 -52.39
C SER A 3 -47.17 2.82 -52.40
N MET A 4 -46.69 3.30 -51.26
CA MET A 4 -45.28 3.45 -50.91
C MET A 4 -44.53 2.11 -50.97
N THR A 5 -43.28 2.12 -51.39
CA THR A 5 -42.25 1.25 -50.79
C THR A 5 -40.90 1.96 -50.87
N ALA A 6 -40.54 2.65 -49.80
CA ALA A 6 -39.19 3.16 -49.58
C ALA A 6 -38.34 2.00 -49.02
N LEU A 7 -37.30 1.59 -49.77
CA LEU A 7 -36.33 0.60 -49.31
C LEU A 7 -35.30 1.32 -48.42
N ALA A 8 -35.50 1.25 -47.10
CA ALA A 8 -34.54 1.73 -46.13
C ALA A 8 -33.36 0.73 -46.05
N LEU A 9 -32.20 1.14 -46.56
CA LEU A 9 -30.94 0.42 -46.36
C LEU A 9 -30.45 0.70 -44.94
N VAL A 10 -30.77 -0.19 -44.00
CA VAL A 10 -30.20 -0.16 -42.64
C VAL A 10 -28.74 -0.58 -42.75
N GLY A 11 -27.84 0.41 -42.84
CA GLY A 11 -26.43 0.21 -42.59
C GLY A 11 -26.23 -0.15 -41.12
N VAL A 12 -26.10 -1.45 -40.84
CA VAL A 12 -25.54 -1.93 -39.57
C VAL A 12 -24.08 -1.48 -39.54
N SER A 13 -23.83 -0.30 -38.96
CA SER A 13 -22.52 0.01 -38.40
C SER A 13 -22.37 -0.84 -37.13
N GLY A 14 -22.17 -2.14 -37.32
CA GLY A 14 -21.69 -3.03 -36.27
C GLY A 14 -20.30 -2.56 -35.91
N GLY A 15 -20.21 -1.66 -34.93
CA GLY A 15 -18.96 -1.38 -34.25
C GLY A 15 -18.46 -2.71 -33.72
N VAL A 16 -17.44 -3.26 -34.35
CA VAL A 16 -16.59 -4.25 -33.72
C VAL A 16 -16.01 -3.56 -32.49
N ALA A 17 -16.65 -3.77 -31.34
CA ALA A 17 -15.99 -3.54 -30.08
C ALA A 17 -14.76 -4.46 -30.13
N LEU A 18 -13.60 -3.89 -30.44
CA LEU A 18 -12.33 -4.55 -30.26
C LEU A 18 -12.31 -4.92 -28.78
N ALA A 19 -12.52 -6.21 -28.49
CA ALA A 19 -12.40 -6.72 -27.15
C ALA A 19 -11.01 -6.30 -26.64
N GLU A 20 -10.96 -5.57 -25.53
CA GLU A 20 -9.67 -5.23 -24.92
C GLU A 20 -8.88 -6.53 -24.72
N PRO A 21 -7.59 -6.54 -25.08
CA PRO A 21 -6.77 -7.72 -24.92
C PRO A 21 -6.83 -8.19 -23.46
N PRO A 22 -6.90 -9.51 -23.21
CA PRO A 22 -7.08 -10.03 -21.87
C PRO A 22 -5.90 -9.57 -20.99
N PRO A 23 -6.16 -9.07 -19.77
CA PRO A 23 -5.10 -8.66 -18.86
C PRO A 23 -4.21 -9.88 -18.53
N VAL A 24 -2.90 -9.67 -18.48
CA VAL A 24 -1.94 -10.70 -18.06
C VAL A 24 -2.09 -11.04 -16.57
N ALA A 25 -2.56 -10.08 -15.78
CA ALA A 25 -2.94 -10.28 -14.39
C ALA A 25 -4.03 -9.27 -14.00
N GLN A 26 -5.03 -9.74 -13.25
CA GLN A 26 -6.06 -8.88 -12.68
C GLN A 26 -6.24 -9.23 -11.21
N ILE A 27 -6.26 -8.20 -10.37
CA ILE A 27 -6.56 -8.29 -8.96
C ILE A 27 -7.73 -7.33 -8.70
N ASP A 28 -8.93 -7.90 -8.56
CA ASP A 28 -10.15 -7.12 -8.35
C ASP A 28 -10.21 -6.48 -6.96
N GLN A 29 -9.60 -7.13 -5.98
CA GLN A 29 -9.48 -6.62 -4.62
C GLN A 29 -8.04 -6.77 -4.13
N LEU A 30 -7.32 -5.66 -4.13
CA LEU A 30 -5.98 -5.56 -3.57
C LEU A 30 -6.07 -5.76 -2.05
N THR A 31 -5.62 -6.92 -1.60
CA THR A 31 -5.17 -7.12 -0.23
C THR A 31 -3.65 -7.12 -0.30
N GLY A 32 -3.01 -5.99 0.04
CA GLY A 32 -1.57 -5.78 -0.19
C GLY A 32 -0.78 -5.69 1.10
N GLN A 33 0.56 -5.64 0.98
CA GLN A 33 1.46 -5.42 2.11
C GLN A 33 1.62 -3.91 2.32
N SER A 34 2.38 -3.26 1.45
CA SER A 34 2.63 -1.83 1.53
C SER A 34 3.21 -1.28 0.22
N THR A 35 3.04 0.02 0.04
CA THR A 35 3.79 0.84 -0.92
C THR A 35 4.87 1.56 -0.17
N SER A 36 6.12 1.41 -0.58
CA SER A 36 7.27 2.09 0.02
C SER A 36 7.86 3.08 -0.97
N VAL A 37 8.20 4.27 -0.51
CA VAL A 37 8.83 5.33 -1.31
C VAL A 37 10.19 5.63 -0.69
N ALA A 38 11.26 5.30 -1.42
CA ALA A 38 12.59 5.72 -1.06
C ALA A 38 12.72 7.21 -1.37
N LEU A 39 12.78 8.04 -0.32
CA LEU A 39 12.84 9.49 -0.46
C LEU A 39 14.20 9.89 -1.02
N ASP A 40 14.18 10.79 -2.01
CA ASP A 40 15.39 11.33 -2.59
C ASP A 40 16.16 12.17 -1.57
N SER A 41 17.48 11.98 -1.52
CA SER A 41 18.35 12.69 -0.58
C SER A 41 18.37 14.20 -0.80
N GLY A 42 18.22 14.65 -2.06
CA GLY A 42 18.08 16.05 -2.43
C GLY A 42 16.75 16.63 -1.94
N PHE A 43 15.65 15.88 -2.05
CA PHE A 43 14.36 16.27 -1.49
C PHE A 43 14.41 16.39 0.05
N VAL A 44 14.95 15.40 0.75
CA VAL A 44 15.09 15.43 2.21
C VAL A 44 15.98 16.60 2.66
N SER A 45 17.07 16.87 1.93
CA SER A 45 17.96 18.00 2.20
C SER A 45 17.28 19.35 1.95
N ALA A 46 16.44 19.45 0.91
CA ALA A 46 15.66 20.64 0.62
C ALA A 46 14.62 20.91 1.72
N LEU A 47 13.91 19.88 2.18
CA LEU A 47 13.00 19.99 3.32
C LEU A 47 13.72 20.41 4.60
N GLY A 48 14.88 19.80 4.89
CA GLY A 48 15.72 20.17 6.03
C GLY A 48 16.18 21.63 5.98
N SER A 49 16.61 22.10 4.81
CA SER A 49 17.01 23.50 4.58
C SER A 49 15.85 24.48 4.74
N LEU A 50 14.62 24.04 4.45
CA LEU A 50 13.40 24.82 4.64
C LEU A 50 12.86 24.79 6.07
N GLY A 51 13.47 23.99 6.95
CA GLY A 51 12.97 23.73 8.30
C GLY A 51 11.63 22.98 8.30
N VAL A 52 11.33 22.26 7.22
CA VAL A 52 10.13 21.43 7.10
C VAL A 52 10.50 20.01 7.52
N ALA A 53 9.94 19.56 8.64
CA ALA A 53 10.11 18.19 9.10
C ALA A 53 8.96 17.32 8.58
N PRO A 54 9.22 16.33 7.71
CA PRO A 54 8.24 15.31 7.36
C PRO A 54 8.10 14.31 8.51
N SER A 55 6.88 13.89 8.78
CA SER A 55 6.54 12.91 9.82
C SER A 55 5.41 12.02 9.31
N PRO A 56 5.48 10.69 9.46
CA PRO A 56 4.37 9.83 9.10
C PRO A 56 3.13 10.11 9.96
N THR A 57 1.95 9.88 9.41
CA THR A 57 0.68 9.90 10.16
C THR A 57 -0.13 8.64 9.93
N GLY A 58 -0.99 8.32 10.90
CA GLY A 58 -1.84 7.14 10.86
C GLY A 58 -1.03 5.84 10.86
N LYS A 59 -1.23 4.99 9.85
CA LYS A 59 -0.51 3.72 9.68
C LYS A 59 0.76 3.83 8.81
N ALA A 60 1.08 5.02 8.32
CA ALA A 60 2.33 5.24 7.59
C ALA A 60 3.54 5.08 8.53
N THR A 61 4.66 4.65 8.00
CA THR A 61 5.94 4.59 8.71
C THR A 61 7.02 5.25 7.87
N VAL A 62 7.98 5.91 8.52
CA VAL A 62 9.17 6.44 7.84
C VAL A 62 10.38 5.92 8.60
N LYS A 63 11.23 5.16 7.93
CA LYS A 63 12.45 4.59 8.52
C LYS A 63 13.57 4.63 7.48
N ASP A 64 14.75 5.09 7.89
CA ASP A 64 15.95 5.13 7.06
C ASP A 64 15.75 5.82 5.69
N GLY A 65 14.94 6.90 5.66
CA GLY A 65 14.62 7.63 4.43
C GLY A 65 13.57 6.96 3.54
N VAL A 66 12.96 5.86 3.98
CA VAL A 66 11.91 5.15 3.25
C VAL A 66 10.57 5.37 3.94
N ALA A 67 9.60 5.91 3.20
CA ALA A 67 8.22 6.08 3.65
C ALA A 67 7.36 4.89 3.20
N SER A 68 6.85 4.08 4.14
CA SER A 68 6.01 2.92 3.85
C SER A 68 4.55 3.19 4.24
N PHE A 69 3.65 2.89 3.31
CA PHE A 69 2.22 3.12 3.38
C PHE A 69 1.47 1.80 3.19
N PRO A 70 0.77 1.29 4.21
CA PRO A 70 -0.04 0.08 4.08
C PRO A 70 -1.13 0.21 3.02
N ILE A 71 -1.27 -0.82 2.19
CA ILE A 71 -2.32 -0.88 1.16
C ILE A 71 -3.61 -1.34 1.82
N THR A 72 -4.64 -0.49 1.79
CA THR A 72 -5.94 -0.79 2.41
C THR A 72 -6.96 -1.36 1.44
N GLY A 73 -6.73 -1.24 0.14
CA GLY A 73 -7.66 -1.70 -0.87
C GLY A 73 -7.33 -1.18 -2.27
N GLY A 74 -8.27 -1.38 -3.19
CA GLY A 74 -8.15 -0.99 -4.58
C GLY A 74 -8.17 -2.18 -5.53
N ASN A 75 -7.84 -1.93 -6.79
CA ASN A 75 -7.77 -2.92 -7.85
C ASN A 75 -6.57 -2.64 -8.75
N VAL A 76 -6.01 -3.69 -9.36
CA VAL A 76 -4.97 -3.54 -10.38
C VAL A 76 -5.21 -4.48 -11.55
N LYS A 77 -4.98 -3.99 -12.75
CA LYS A 77 -4.98 -4.73 -14.00
C LYS A 77 -3.64 -4.49 -14.67
N VAL A 78 -2.95 -5.57 -15.00
CA VAL A 78 -1.71 -5.53 -15.76
C VAL A 78 -1.99 -6.16 -17.11
N PHE A 79 -1.63 -5.47 -18.17
CA PHE A 79 -1.68 -5.86 -19.56
C PHE A 79 -0.26 -6.10 -20.07
N LYS A 80 -0.14 -6.72 -21.23
CA LYS A 80 1.15 -6.90 -21.87
C LYS A 80 1.66 -5.53 -22.35
N PRO A 81 2.95 -5.19 -22.12
CA PRO A 81 3.52 -3.97 -22.67
C PRO A 81 3.34 -3.90 -24.20
N GLY A 82 2.75 -2.81 -24.69
CA GLY A 82 2.46 -2.60 -26.11
C GLY A 82 1.01 -2.92 -26.54
N ASP A 83 0.27 -3.69 -25.75
CA ASP A 83 -1.14 -4.01 -26.05
C ASP A 83 -2.09 -2.91 -25.56
N VAL A 84 -1.84 -2.40 -24.35
CA VAL A 84 -2.61 -1.31 -23.72
C VAL A 84 -1.63 -0.35 -23.07
N ASP A 85 -1.88 0.94 -23.22
CA ASP A 85 -1.01 1.99 -22.68
C ASP A 85 -1.85 2.98 -21.83
N PRO A 86 -1.68 2.99 -20.50
CA PRO A 86 -0.65 2.29 -19.73
C PRO A 86 -0.99 0.81 -19.53
N TYR A 87 0.05 -0.03 -19.55
CA TYR A 87 -0.09 -1.48 -19.36
C TYR A 87 -0.38 -1.84 -17.89
N VAL A 88 -0.29 -0.89 -16.96
CA VAL A 88 -0.77 -1.05 -15.58
C VAL A 88 -1.91 -0.06 -15.38
N GLN A 89 -3.07 -0.55 -14.96
CA GLN A 89 -4.25 0.25 -14.68
C GLN A 89 -4.84 -0.15 -13.34
N GLY A 90 -5.59 0.77 -12.71
CA GLY A 90 -6.27 0.47 -11.46
C GLY A 90 -6.31 1.65 -10.52
N LYS A 91 -6.57 1.36 -9.25
CA LYS A 91 -6.51 2.32 -8.16
C LYS A 91 -5.99 1.60 -6.93
N ILE A 92 -4.99 2.15 -6.26
CA ILE A 92 -4.45 1.58 -5.03
C ILE A 92 -4.70 2.56 -3.90
N MET A 93 -5.44 2.12 -2.88
CA MET A 93 -5.88 2.96 -1.77
C MET A 93 -5.03 2.73 -0.53
N HIS A 94 -4.65 3.81 0.17
CA HIS A 94 -3.83 3.78 1.38
C HIS A 94 -4.54 4.57 2.49
N GLN A 95 -5.79 4.22 2.78
CA GLN A 95 -6.63 4.96 3.73
C GLN A 95 -6.08 4.88 5.15
N GLY A 96 -6.23 5.97 5.90
CA GLY A 96 -5.71 6.06 7.27
C GLY A 96 -4.18 6.08 7.36
N SER A 97 -3.49 6.36 6.25
CA SER A 97 -2.05 6.62 6.18
C SER A 97 -1.81 7.99 5.57
N GLY A 98 -0.76 8.66 6.02
CA GLY A 98 -0.45 10.01 5.56
C GLY A 98 0.97 10.48 5.90
N LEU A 99 1.25 11.71 5.50
CA LEU A 99 2.47 12.44 5.75
C LEU A 99 2.12 13.83 6.29
N LYS A 100 2.67 14.19 7.44
CA LYS A 100 2.58 15.53 8.02
C LYS A 100 3.88 16.26 7.78
N LEU A 101 3.78 17.45 7.19
CA LEU A 101 4.88 18.38 6.95
C LEU A 101 4.72 19.52 7.96
N THR A 102 5.69 19.68 8.86
CA THR A 102 5.64 20.70 9.91
C THR A 102 6.78 21.70 9.75
N LYS A 103 6.48 23.00 9.76
CA LYS A 103 7.44 24.11 9.74
C LYS A 103 7.08 25.11 10.83
N GLY A 104 7.81 25.10 11.93
CA GLY A 104 7.50 25.94 13.10
C GLY A 104 6.08 25.67 13.60
N ALA A 105 5.21 26.69 13.57
CA ALA A 105 3.80 26.59 13.96
C ALA A 105 2.87 26.08 12.86
N THR A 106 3.33 26.06 11.60
CA THR A 106 2.51 25.62 10.46
C THR A 106 2.62 24.11 10.28
N ALA A 107 1.48 23.42 10.22
CA ALA A 107 1.41 22.01 9.90
C ALA A 107 0.47 21.77 8.72
N VAL A 108 0.95 20.97 7.75
CA VAL A 108 0.17 20.48 6.62
C VAL A 108 0.15 18.95 6.69
N THR A 109 -1.02 18.36 6.77
CA THR A 109 -1.22 16.90 6.73
C THR A 109 -1.70 16.52 5.35
N LEU A 110 -1.06 15.52 4.74
CA LEU A 110 -1.49 14.88 3.52
C LEU A 110 -1.87 13.44 3.86
N ASP A 111 -3.10 13.01 3.60
CA ASP A 111 -3.57 11.69 4.01
C ASP A 111 -4.58 11.08 3.04
N ASN A 112 -4.93 9.81 3.25
CA ASN A 112 -5.82 9.03 2.40
C ASN A 112 -5.35 9.01 0.94
N PHE A 113 -4.10 8.57 0.75
CA PHE A 113 -3.51 8.52 -0.57
C PHE A 113 -4.20 7.50 -1.48
N VAL A 114 -4.37 7.88 -2.74
CA VAL A 114 -4.87 7.04 -3.83
C VAL A 114 -3.91 7.14 -5.00
N VAL A 115 -3.29 6.02 -5.33
CA VAL A 115 -2.39 5.85 -6.47
C VAL A 115 -3.23 5.42 -7.68
N ASP A 116 -3.19 6.20 -8.74
CA ASP A 116 -3.80 5.88 -10.03
C ASP A 116 -2.67 5.70 -11.06
N PRO A 117 -2.32 4.45 -11.43
CA PRO A 117 -1.33 4.17 -12.47
C PRO A 117 -1.85 4.40 -13.90
N GLY A 118 -3.07 4.94 -14.07
CA GLY A 118 -3.67 5.25 -15.37
C GLY A 118 -2.91 6.34 -16.16
N LYS A 119 -3.56 6.91 -17.16
CA LYS A 119 -3.02 8.04 -17.93
C LYS A 119 -3.87 9.29 -17.73
N PRO A 120 -3.38 10.31 -17.00
CA PRO A 120 -2.05 10.41 -16.37
C PRO A 120 -1.90 9.57 -15.10
N ALA A 121 -0.68 9.10 -14.82
CA ALA A 121 -0.39 8.36 -13.61
C ALA A 121 -0.18 9.37 -12.47
N THR A 122 -1.02 9.30 -11.43
CA THR A 122 -1.08 10.33 -10.40
C THR A 122 -1.25 9.74 -9.00
N LEU A 123 -0.74 10.45 -8.00
CA LEU A 123 -1.02 10.20 -6.60
C LEU A 123 -1.86 11.35 -6.07
N SER A 124 -3.10 11.03 -5.70
CA SER A 124 -4.04 11.97 -5.11
C SER A 124 -4.21 11.70 -3.62
N GLY A 125 -4.69 12.70 -2.89
CA GLY A 125 -4.96 12.58 -1.47
C GLY A 125 -5.68 13.79 -0.91
N ARG A 126 -6.06 13.67 0.35
CA ARG A 126 -6.62 14.75 1.14
C ARG A 126 -5.49 15.65 1.66
N VAL A 127 -5.75 16.95 1.72
CA VAL A 127 -4.84 17.95 2.27
C VAL A 127 -5.54 18.71 3.37
N GLU A 128 -4.88 18.79 4.52
CA GLU A 128 -5.30 19.57 5.66
C GLU A 128 -4.18 20.55 6.03
N ALA A 129 -4.51 21.82 6.24
CA ALA A 129 -3.56 22.83 6.69
C ALA A 129 -4.09 23.50 7.95
N GLY A 130 -3.29 23.56 9.01
CA GLY A 130 -3.71 24.15 10.28
C GLY A 130 -4.94 23.47 10.91
N GLY A 131 -5.14 22.17 10.63
CA GLY A 131 -6.28 21.39 11.13
C GLY A 131 -7.59 21.56 10.35
N SER A 132 -7.59 22.31 9.24
CA SER A 132 -8.74 22.45 8.34
C SER A 132 -8.47 21.73 7.02
N VAL A 133 -9.46 21.02 6.50
CA VAL A 133 -9.39 20.39 5.16
C VAL A 133 -9.36 21.50 4.11
N VAL A 134 -8.22 21.63 3.42
CA VAL A 134 -8.07 22.59 2.31
C VAL A 134 -8.42 21.96 0.97
N ALA A 135 -8.26 20.64 0.84
CA ALA A 135 -8.70 19.88 -0.31
C ALA A 135 -9.11 18.47 0.13
N ALA A 136 -10.34 18.06 -0.19
CA ALA A 136 -10.83 16.73 0.15
C ALA A 136 -10.16 15.62 -0.67
N SER A 137 -9.84 15.91 -1.94
CA SER A 137 -9.02 15.08 -2.81
C SER A 137 -8.43 15.95 -3.91
N THR A 138 -7.11 15.94 -4.04
CA THR A 138 -6.40 16.66 -5.11
C THR A 138 -5.15 15.88 -5.54
N VAL A 139 -4.64 16.15 -6.73
CA VAL A 139 -3.40 15.53 -7.24
C VAL A 139 -2.21 16.15 -6.53
N LEU A 140 -1.49 15.32 -5.78
CA LEU A 140 -0.35 15.73 -4.97
C LEU A 140 0.97 15.47 -5.68
N PHE A 141 1.05 14.33 -6.37
CA PHE A 141 2.26 13.93 -7.06
C PHE A 141 1.92 13.33 -8.42
N ASP A 142 2.79 13.60 -9.38
CA ASP A 142 2.79 12.97 -10.68
C ASP A 142 3.69 11.73 -10.62
N LEU A 143 3.22 10.63 -11.18
CA LEU A 143 3.92 9.36 -11.20
C LEU A 143 4.51 9.15 -12.58
N ASP A 144 5.82 8.94 -12.63
CA ASP A 144 6.54 8.66 -13.86
C ASP A 144 6.96 7.19 -13.88
N GLY A 145 6.24 6.42 -14.70
CA GLY A 145 6.48 5.00 -14.89
C GLY A 145 7.56 4.67 -15.93
N SER A 146 8.23 5.67 -16.52
CA SER A 146 9.27 5.42 -17.55
C SER A 146 10.47 4.62 -17.02
N THR A 147 10.69 4.63 -15.71
CA THR A 147 11.75 3.89 -15.01
C THR A 147 11.25 2.60 -14.36
N LEU A 148 10.02 2.15 -14.68
CA LEU A 148 9.46 0.92 -14.12
C LEU A 148 10.30 -0.29 -14.51
N GLN A 149 10.69 -1.05 -13.51
CA GLN A 149 11.26 -2.37 -13.69
C GLN A 149 10.16 -3.37 -14.03
N PRO A 150 10.51 -4.49 -14.69
CA PRO A 150 9.57 -5.60 -14.88
C PRO A 150 8.97 -6.05 -13.55
N VAL A 151 7.67 -6.32 -13.54
CA VAL A 151 6.99 -6.86 -12.36
C VAL A 151 7.68 -8.17 -11.96
N THR A 152 8.15 -8.24 -10.72
CA THR A 152 8.73 -9.47 -10.18
C THR A 152 7.65 -10.19 -9.38
N THR A 153 7.32 -11.41 -9.76
CA THR A 153 6.41 -12.27 -9.01
C THR A 153 7.22 -13.23 -8.15
N GLN A 154 6.84 -13.33 -6.88
CA GLN A 154 7.44 -14.26 -5.94
C GLN A 154 6.39 -15.29 -5.59
N ALA A 155 6.36 -16.36 -6.39
CA ALA A 155 5.34 -17.41 -6.27
C ALA A 155 5.35 -18.06 -4.88
N ASP A 156 6.52 -18.24 -4.27
CA ASP A 156 6.63 -18.86 -2.95
C ASP A 156 6.02 -18.01 -1.83
N ALA A 157 6.05 -16.68 -2.01
CA ALA A 157 5.49 -15.72 -1.06
C ALA A 157 4.05 -15.30 -1.41
N GLY A 158 3.55 -15.68 -2.59
CA GLY A 158 2.26 -15.22 -3.11
C GLY A 158 2.22 -13.70 -3.31
N THR A 159 3.33 -13.07 -3.69
CA THR A 159 3.42 -11.61 -3.86
C THR A 159 3.92 -11.19 -5.24
N ALA A 160 3.57 -9.97 -5.64
CA ALA A 160 4.14 -9.28 -6.79
C ALA A 160 4.70 -7.94 -6.36
N THR A 161 5.90 -7.63 -6.88
CA THR A 161 6.63 -6.39 -6.58
C THR A 161 6.80 -5.60 -7.86
N LEU A 162 6.43 -4.32 -7.81
CA LEU A 162 6.64 -3.34 -8.86
C LEU A 162 7.51 -2.21 -8.31
N THR A 163 8.68 -2.01 -8.90
CA THR A 163 9.65 -0.98 -8.46
C THR A 163 9.99 -0.06 -9.60
N GLY A 164 10.28 1.20 -9.26
CA GLY A 164 10.87 2.15 -10.20
C GLY A 164 9.91 3.23 -10.66
N THR A 165 8.75 3.41 -10.02
CA THR A 165 7.90 4.58 -10.32
C THR A 165 8.53 5.81 -9.68
N THR A 166 8.95 6.77 -10.48
CA THR A 166 9.49 8.04 -9.96
C THR A 166 8.32 8.92 -9.53
N VAL A 167 8.33 9.37 -8.27
CA VAL A 167 7.29 10.24 -7.70
C VAL A 167 7.76 11.69 -7.80
N LYS A 168 7.02 12.53 -8.52
CA LYS A 168 7.33 13.95 -8.73
C LYS A 168 6.27 14.84 -8.09
N LEU A 169 6.67 15.96 -7.50
CA LEU A 169 5.73 16.92 -6.93
C LEU A 169 4.90 17.57 -8.03
N SER A 170 3.57 17.59 -7.89
CA SER A 170 2.73 18.29 -8.88
C SER A 170 2.88 19.81 -8.75
N ASP A 171 2.68 20.55 -9.85
CA ASP A 171 2.71 22.02 -9.82
C ASP A 171 1.68 22.60 -8.84
N GLY A 172 0.48 22.00 -8.80
CA GLY A 172 -0.59 22.41 -7.88
C GLY A 172 -0.20 22.21 -6.42
N ALA A 173 0.38 21.05 -6.09
CA ALA A 173 0.85 20.76 -4.74
C ALA A 173 2.04 21.64 -4.34
N ALA A 174 3.00 21.85 -5.24
CA ALA A 174 4.13 22.75 -5.01
C ALA A 174 3.65 24.16 -4.65
N LYS A 175 2.71 24.73 -5.42
CA LYS A 175 2.12 26.04 -5.14
C LYS A 175 1.40 26.09 -3.79
N ALA A 176 0.62 25.06 -3.47
CA ALA A 176 -0.09 24.98 -2.19
C ALA A 176 0.87 24.92 -0.99
N LEU A 177 1.90 24.07 -1.06
CA LEU A 177 2.91 23.93 -0.02
C LEU A 177 3.76 25.20 0.13
N ASN A 178 4.16 25.81 -0.99
CA ASN A 178 4.84 27.10 -1.02
C ASN A 178 4.01 28.21 -0.38
N GLY A 179 2.71 28.27 -0.67
CA GLY A 179 1.77 29.21 -0.05
C GLY A 179 1.62 28.98 1.46
N ALA A 180 1.53 27.72 1.90
CA ALA A 180 1.40 27.36 3.31
C ALA A 180 2.68 27.65 4.10
N PHE A 181 3.85 27.34 3.54
CA PHE A 181 5.15 27.50 4.21
C PHE A 181 5.85 28.83 3.92
N LYS A 182 5.21 29.73 3.15
CA LYS A 182 5.76 31.02 2.71
C LYS A 182 7.16 30.86 2.12
N THR A 183 7.28 29.99 1.12
CA THR A 183 8.55 29.67 0.43
C THR A 183 8.30 29.48 -1.06
N ASP A 184 9.35 29.59 -1.88
CA ASP A 184 9.29 29.32 -3.33
C ASP A 184 10.24 28.19 -3.73
N ALA A 185 10.79 27.47 -2.76
CA ALA A 185 11.81 26.47 -2.97
C ALA A 185 11.27 25.15 -3.54
N LEU A 186 9.99 24.81 -3.29
CA LEU A 186 9.39 23.61 -3.85
C LEU A 186 8.94 23.92 -5.29
N LYS A 187 9.52 23.23 -6.26
CA LYS A 187 9.11 23.34 -7.67
C LYS A 187 8.29 22.11 -8.08
N GLY A 188 7.28 22.30 -8.90
CA GLY A 188 6.64 21.15 -9.55
C GLY A 188 7.67 20.40 -10.42
N GLY A 189 7.47 19.11 -10.58
CA GLY A 189 8.43 18.19 -11.19
C GLY A 189 9.61 17.80 -10.30
N THR A 190 9.73 18.35 -9.08
CA THR A 190 10.78 17.93 -8.13
C THR A 190 10.62 16.44 -7.82
N THR A 191 11.69 15.67 -8.01
CA THR A 191 11.69 14.25 -7.67
C THR A 191 11.68 14.10 -6.17
N ILE A 192 10.65 13.44 -5.66
CA ILE A 192 10.45 13.17 -4.23
C ILE A 192 11.11 11.86 -3.85
N GLY A 193 11.09 10.89 -4.76
CA GLY A 193 11.61 9.55 -4.50
C GLY A 193 11.20 8.52 -5.54
N ILE A 194 11.56 7.28 -5.25
CA ILE A 194 11.25 6.10 -6.08
C ILE A 194 10.30 5.20 -5.29
N ALA A 195 9.16 4.85 -5.89
CA ALA A 195 8.18 3.97 -5.28
C ALA A 195 8.40 2.51 -5.65
N THR A 196 8.17 1.65 -4.65
CA THR A 196 8.09 0.21 -4.70
C THR A 196 6.75 -0.23 -4.12
N ILE A 197 5.97 -0.96 -4.91
CA ILE A 197 4.64 -1.45 -4.54
C ILE A 197 4.72 -2.96 -4.39
N VAL A 198 4.28 -3.49 -3.25
CA VAL A 198 4.18 -4.94 -3.00
C VAL A 198 2.72 -5.33 -2.75
N VAL A 199 2.18 -6.16 -3.63
CA VAL A 199 0.80 -6.67 -3.55
C VAL A 199 0.79 -8.18 -3.37
N ASN A 200 -0.26 -8.73 -2.75
CA ASN A 200 -0.45 -10.18 -2.73
C ASN A 200 -1.16 -10.60 -4.03
N LEU A 201 -0.76 -11.75 -4.58
CA LEU A 201 -1.35 -12.35 -5.77
C LEU A 201 -2.62 -13.13 -5.39
N PRO A 202 -3.72 -13.00 -6.14
CA PRO A 202 -4.92 -13.81 -5.93
C PRO A 202 -4.62 -15.27 -6.26
N GLY A 203 -5.01 -16.20 -5.38
CA GLY A 203 -4.94 -17.65 -5.64
C GLY A 203 -3.71 -18.37 -5.10
N GLN A 204 -2.78 -17.69 -4.41
CA GLN A 204 -1.74 -18.38 -3.64
C GLN A 204 -2.00 -18.26 -2.14
N PRO A 205 -2.22 -19.38 -1.42
CA PRO A 205 -2.29 -19.34 0.03
C PRO A 205 -0.97 -18.79 0.56
N LYS A 206 -1.05 -17.86 1.53
CA LYS A 206 0.09 -17.54 2.39
C LYS A 206 0.69 -18.87 2.84
N SER A 207 2.01 -19.05 2.70
CA SER A 207 2.73 -20.20 3.24
C SER A 207 2.37 -20.36 4.73
N GLY A 208 1.41 -21.26 5.03
CA GLY A 208 0.86 -21.48 6.37
C GLY A 208 -0.67 -21.40 6.53
N GLN A 209 -1.44 -20.93 5.54
CA GLN A 209 -2.91 -21.04 5.57
C GLN A 209 -3.38 -22.00 4.47
N ALA A 210 -3.73 -23.22 4.86
CA ALA A 210 -4.46 -24.13 3.98
C ALA A 210 -5.70 -23.40 3.43
N ALA A 211 -5.89 -23.48 2.12
CA ALA A 211 -7.11 -23.00 1.48
C ALA A 211 -8.33 -23.68 2.13
N PRO A 212 -9.43 -22.96 2.43
CA PRO A 212 -10.67 -23.61 2.79
C PRO A 212 -11.18 -24.35 1.54
N GLY A 213 -11.15 -25.68 1.56
CA GLY A 213 -11.97 -26.49 0.66
C GLY A 213 -11.28 -27.24 -0.47
N GLN A 214 -9.98 -27.51 -0.44
CA GLN A 214 -9.39 -28.55 -1.29
C GLN A 214 -9.04 -29.77 -0.43
N ALA A 215 -9.95 -30.75 -0.45
CA ALA A 215 -9.68 -32.08 0.06
C ALA A 215 -8.41 -32.62 -0.59
N ALA A 216 -7.45 -33.06 0.23
CA ALA A 216 -6.25 -33.73 -0.24
C ALA A 216 -6.66 -34.99 -1.05
N PRO A 217 -6.13 -35.17 -2.27
CA PRO A 217 -6.31 -36.42 -2.99
C PRO A 217 -5.28 -37.44 -2.51
N GLY A 218 -5.78 -38.56 -1.99
CA GLY A 218 -5.07 -39.83 -2.01
C GLY A 218 -4.47 -40.29 -0.68
N GLU A 219 -5.27 -41.01 0.10
CA GLU A 219 -4.76 -42.22 0.76
C GLU A 219 -5.73 -43.36 0.43
N ALA A 220 -5.18 -44.34 -0.29
CA ALA A 220 -5.86 -45.57 -0.67
C ALA A 220 -6.37 -46.30 0.58
N GLY A 221 -7.63 -46.74 0.55
CA GLY A 221 -8.25 -47.44 1.68
C GLY A 221 -7.67 -48.83 1.92
N PRO A 222 -8.04 -49.45 3.05
CA PRO A 222 -8.22 -50.89 3.14
C PRO A 222 -9.71 -51.26 3.15
N MET A 223 -9.97 -52.44 2.62
CA MET A 223 -11.24 -53.10 2.35
C MET A 223 -12.13 -53.31 3.59
N PRO A 224 -13.45 -53.57 3.42
CA PRO A 224 -14.34 -53.89 4.51
C PRO A 224 -14.39 -55.41 4.75
N GLU A 225 -14.15 -55.85 5.99
CA GLU A 225 -14.66 -57.13 6.48
C GLU A 225 -15.23 -56.96 7.90
N GLY A 226 -16.39 -57.57 8.10
CA GLY A 226 -17.29 -57.32 9.23
C GLY A 226 -16.97 -58.05 10.53
N GLY A 227 -17.91 -57.94 11.47
CA GLY A 227 -17.95 -58.76 12.67
C GLY A 227 -18.26 -57.98 13.93
N VAL A 228 -19.56 -58.00 14.28
CA VAL A 228 -20.18 -57.99 15.63
C VAL A 228 -19.39 -57.43 16.83
N SER A 229 -20.02 -56.57 17.63
CA SER A 229 -20.46 -56.94 19.00
C SER A 229 -21.13 -55.76 19.71
N THR A 230 -22.42 -55.93 20.00
CA THR A 230 -23.13 -55.64 21.26
C THR A 230 -22.55 -54.63 22.27
N GLY A 231 -23.40 -53.68 22.66
CA GLY A 231 -23.70 -53.50 24.08
C GLY A 231 -23.26 -52.20 24.75
N GLY A 232 -24.25 -51.33 25.04
CA GLY A 232 -24.56 -50.95 26.42
C GLY A 232 -23.72 -49.86 27.11
N GLY A 233 -24.42 -48.82 27.58
CA GLY A 233 -24.22 -48.35 28.95
C GLY A 233 -23.56 -46.98 29.12
N SER A 234 -24.39 -45.98 29.40
CA SER A 234 -24.01 -44.78 30.15
C SER A 234 -23.50 -45.12 31.55
N THR A 235 -22.40 -44.51 32.02
CA THR A 235 -22.23 -43.97 33.40
C THR A 235 -21.12 -42.91 33.34
N SER A 236 -21.41 -41.66 33.67
CA SER A 236 -21.14 -41.00 34.97
C SER A 236 -19.66 -40.80 35.29
N GLY A 237 -19.29 -39.53 35.44
CA GLY A 237 -17.99 -39.15 35.99
C GLY A 237 -17.84 -39.50 37.47
N ILE A 238 -16.64 -39.23 38.00
CA ILE A 238 -16.31 -38.54 39.26
C ILE A 238 -14.80 -38.75 39.51
N GLY A 239 -14.11 -37.64 39.80
CA GLY A 239 -12.94 -37.56 40.70
C GLY A 239 -11.58 -37.96 40.12
N SER A 240 -10.44 -37.46 40.60
CA SER A 240 -10.08 -36.41 41.55
C SER A 240 -8.54 -36.42 41.65
N THR A 241 -7.94 -35.32 42.15
CA THR A 241 -6.53 -35.21 42.66
C THR A 241 -5.41 -35.26 41.60
N GLY A 242 -4.36 -34.45 41.58
CA GLY A 242 -3.76 -33.44 42.45
C GLY A 242 -2.45 -32.95 41.77
N PRO A 243 -1.72 -31.96 42.34
CA PRO A 243 -0.73 -31.14 41.64
C PRO A 243 0.73 -31.60 41.82
N LEU A 244 1.61 -31.34 40.84
CA LEU A 244 3.08 -31.37 40.98
C LEU A 244 3.66 -30.29 40.05
N THR A 245 4.15 -29.14 40.53
CA THR A 245 5.48 -28.84 41.12
C THR A 245 6.68 -28.95 40.17
N GLY A 246 7.46 -27.86 40.12
CA GLY A 246 8.83 -27.77 39.58
C GLY A 246 8.89 -27.13 38.19
N GLY A 247 9.40 -25.91 37.95
CA GLY A 247 10.37 -25.11 38.70
C GLY A 247 11.65 -24.98 37.87
N ALA A 248 11.93 -23.78 37.34
CA ALA A 248 13.29 -23.21 37.21
C ALA A 248 13.20 -21.82 36.55
N ALA A 249 13.33 -20.80 37.39
CA ALA A 249 13.74 -19.47 36.98
C ALA A 249 15.23 -19.47 36.62
N LEU A 250 15.62 -18.66 35.64
CA LEU A 250 16.95 -18.07 35.58
C LEU A 250 16.83 -16.62 35.08
N LEU A 251 17.67 -15.80 35.70
CA LEU A 251 17.57 -14.37 35.99
C LEU A 251 18.90 -13.76 35.51
N LEU A 252 18.95 -12.44 35.30
CA LEU A 252 20.12 -11.55 35.17
C LEU A 252 20.70 -11.37 33.73
N VAL A 253 21.16 -10.20 33.25
CA VAL A 253 21.36 -8.86 33.85
C VAL A 253 21.52 -7.79 32.77
N ALA A 254 21.31 -6.54 33.21
CA ALA A 254 21.39 -5.24 32.57
C ALA A 254 22.69 -4.85 31.84
N ALA A 255 22.57 -3.88 30.92
CA ALA A 255 23.56 -2.82 30.72
C ALA A 255 22.84 -1.54 30.27
N GLY A 256 22.96 -0.48 31.07
CA GLY A 256 22.43 0.85 30.76
C GLY A 256 23.45 1.71 30.02
N ILE A 257 22.96 2.65 29.23
CA ILE A 257 23.67 3.88 28.87
C ILE A 257 22.65 5.01 28.92
N GLY A 258 22.80 5.89 29.92
CA GLY A 258 22.09 7.16 29.99
C GLY A 258 22.73 8.18 29.06
N PHE A 259 21.92 9.00 28.40
CA PHE A 259 22.38 10.24 27.80
C PHE A 259 21.81 11.42 28.59
N ALA A 260 22.72 12.11 29.26
CA ALA A 260 22.44 13.23 30.13
C ALA A 260 22.06 14.48 29.33
N VAL A 261 20.97 15.10 29.77
CA VAL A 261 20.58 16.48 29.46
C VAL A 261 21.64 17.44 30.02
N ARG A 262 22.23 18.27 29.16
CA ARG A 262 23.00 19.44 29.60
C ARG A 262 22.28 20.72 29.18
N ARG A 263 21.49 21.28 30.10
CA ARG A 263 21.13 22.70 30.10
C ARG A 263 22.39 23.50 30.47
N ARG A 264 22.72 24.54 29.71
CA ARG A 264 23.42 25.72 30.22
C ARG A 264 22.63 26.95 29.83
N THR A 265 22.06 27.57 30.84
CA THR A 265 21.70 28.99 30.88
C THR A 265 22.96 29.85 30.94
N ALA A 266 22.77 31.11 30.54
CA ALA A 266 23.74 32.18 30.34
C ALA A 266 24.62 32.53 31.56
N ASP A 267 25.78 33.13 31.28
CA ASP A 267 26.26 34.32 32.00
C ASP A 267 27.18 35.18 31.10
N ALA A 268 27.23 36.46 31.41
CA ALA A 268 27.85 37.57 30.70
C ALA A 268 29.36 37.71 31.01
N ALA A 269 30.11 38.33 30.10
CA ALA A 269 31.24 39.22 30.44
C ALA A 269 31.84 39.91 29.19
N LYS A 270 31.54 41.20 29.06
CA LYS A 270 32.47 42.34 28.87
C LYS A 270 33.81 42.08 28.15
N ARG A 271 33.99 42.69 26.98
CA ARG A 271 35.09 43.61 26.64
C ARG A 271 34.74 44.42 25.39
#